data_AF-A0AAN2C8K6-F1
#
_entry.id   AF-A0AAN2C8K6-F1
#
_cell.length_a   1.000
_cell.length_b   1.000
_cell.length_c   1.000
_cell.angle_alpha   90.00
_cell.angle_beta   90.00
_cell.angle_gamma   90.00
#
_symmetry.space_group_name_H-M   'P 1'
#
loop_
_entity.id
_entity.type
_entity.pdbx_description
1 polymer ?
#
loop_
_entity_poly.entity_id
_entity_poly.type
_entity_poly.pdbx_seq_one_letter_code
_entity_poly.pdbx_strand_id
1 'polypeptide(L)'
;MRLRRADGSFVPHPFVDPPLWSADRRTVTLLLDPSRQKIGLAHHRAYGFVLQSGARTRLLLGDEVVKSWLVSRGGCTPLDPAQWRIATVYAGTRDPLVVRFNGPIDALASEYLAVALPDGARARGSPQLAVGERAWTFVPAGAWRRGARLAIHPRLEDPCGDEIGEPFEHAPGRGLGSARTTTFVPLPIRTAD
;
A
#
# COMPACT_ATOMS: atom_id res chain seq x y z
N MET A 1 -21.97 0.85 -7.46
CA MET A 1 -21.59 1.47 -6.16
C MET A 1 -21.49 2.97 -6.34
N ARG A 2 -21.76 3.78 -5.31
CA ARG A 2 -21.80 5.26 -5.41
C ARG A 2 -21.08 5.92 -4.23
N LEU A 3 -20.50 7.10 -4.43
CA LEU A 3 -20.01 7.94 -3.34
C LEU A 3 -20.97 9.10 -3.09
N ARG A 4 -21.32 9.34 -1.83
CA ARG A 4 -22.17 10.46 -1.39
C ARG A 4 -21.39 11.36 -0.45
N ARG A 5 -21.47 12.67 -0.70
CA ARG A 5 -20.88 13.73 0.13
C ARG A 5 -21.72 14.01 1.37
N ALA A 6 -21.17 14.82 2.28
CA ALA A 6 -21.85 15.23 3.50
C ALA A 6 -23.14 16.04 3.23
N ASP A 7 -23.14 16.84 2.16
CA ASP A 7 -24.30 17.63 1.70
C ASP A 7 -25.40 16.81 1.02
N GLY A 8 -25.23 15.48 0.91
CA GLY A 8 -26.18 14.57 0.29
C GLY A 8 -25.99 14.39 -1.22
N SER A 9 -25.18 15.21 -1.89
CA SER A 9 -24.89 15.07 -3.32
C SER A 9 -24.05 13.82 -3.63
N PHE A 10 -24.27 13.24 -4.81
CA PHE A 10 -23.42 12.15 -5.30
C PHE A 10 -22.18 12.70 -5.99
N VAL A 11 -21.06 11.99 -5.84
CA VAL A 11 -19.82 12.28 -6.58
C VAL A 11 -19.99 11.73 -8.00
N PRO A 12 -19.88 12.55 -9.05
CA PRO A 12 -19.96 12.08 -10.44
C PRO A 12 -18.72 11.27 -10.78
N HIS A 13 -18.89 10.18 -11.55
CA HIS A 13 -17.83 9.30 -12.06
C HIS A 13 -16.68 9.06 -11.05
N PRO A 14 -16.97 8.52 -9.86
CA PRO A 14 -15.96 8.43 -8.80
C PRO A 14 -14.96 7.29 -9.03
N PHE A 15 -15.33 6.28 -9.82
CA PHE A 15 -14.57 5.05 -9.97
C PHE A 15 -14.31 4.71 -11.44
N VAL A 16 -13.28 3.89 -11.67
CA VAL A 16 -13.16 3.09 -12.89
C VAL A 16 -14.29 2.07 -12.95
N ASP A 17 -14.87 1.89 -14.13
CA ASP A 17 -15.94 0.93 -14.42
C ASP A 17 -15.51 0.05 -15.62
N PRO A 18 -15.59 -1.29 -15.55
CA PRO A 18 -16.06 -2.11 -14.42
C PRO A 18 -15.10 -2.14 -13.21
N PRO A 19 -15.60 -2.48 -12.01
CA PRO A 19 -14.75 -2.71 -10.86
C PRO A 19 -13.88 -3.97 -11.03
N LEU A 20 -12.78 -4.04 -10.28
CA LEU A 20 -11.84 -5.16 -10.36
C LEU A 20 -12.23 -6.24 -9.34
N TRP A 21 -12.56 -7.44 -9.81
CA TRP A 21 -12.87 -8.57 -8.95
C TRP A 21 -11.65 -9.46 -8.75
N SER A 22 -11.49 -9.98 -7.53
CA SER A 22 -10.59 -11.10 -7.28
C SER A 22 -11.03 -12.34 -8.08
N ALA A 23 -10.08 -13.23 -8.39
CA ALA A 23 -10.36 -14.45 -9.17
C ALA A 23 -11.43 -15.35 -8.52
N ASP A 24 -11.50 -15.38 -7.18
CA ASP A 24 -12.47 -16.13 -6.40
C ASP A 24 -13.83 -15.42 -6.25
N ARG A 25 -13.97 -14.20 -6.79
CA ARG A 25 -15.15 -13.33 -6.72
C ARG A 25 -15.61 -12.97 -5.30
N ARG A 26 -14.72 -13.01 -4.32
CA ARG A 26 -15.04 -12.65 -2.93
C ARG A 26 -14.63 -11.23 -2.57
N THR A 27 -13.72 -10.63 -3.33
CA THR A 27 -13.19 -9.29 -3.10
C THR A 27 -13.43 -8.43 -4.33
N VAL A 28 -13.89 -7.20 -4.10
CA VAL A 28 -14.01 -6.17 -5.13
C VAL A 28 -13.11 -4.99 -4.78
N THR A 29 -12.25 -4.61 -5.72
CA THR A 29 -11.39 -3.43 -5.63
C THR A 29 -12.01 -2.31 -6.43
N LEU A 30 -12.26 -1.18 -5.75
CA LEU A 30 -12.75 0.04 -6.35
C LEU A 30 -11.60 1.01 -6.55
N LEU A 31 -11.22 1.24 -7.80
CA LEU A 31 -10.24 2.27 -8.14
C LEU A 31 -10.97 3.59 -8.30
N LEU A 32 -10.57 4.60 -7.53
CA LEU A 32 -10.99 5.98 -7.80
C LEU A 32 -10.51 6.36 -9.20
N ASP A 33 -11.29 7.14 -9.95
CA ASP A 33 -10.90 7.56 -11.30
C ASP A 33 -9.48 8.18 -11.28
N PRO A 34 -8.45 7.50 -11.84
CA PRO A 34 -7.07 7.96 -11.76
C PRO A 34 -6.89 9.29 -12.50
N SER A 35 -7.70 9.52 -13.54
CA SER A 35 -7.66 10.75 -14.33
C SER A 35 -8.17 11.98 -13.58
N ARG A 36 -8.79 11.76 -12.40
CA ARG A 36 -9.19 12.80 -11.45
C ARG A 36 -8.23 12.96 -10.27
N GLN A 37 -7.29 12.04 -10.08
CA GLN A 37 -6.23 12.20 -9.07
C GLN A 37 -5.02 12.91 -9.64
N LYS A 38 -4.73 12.72 -10.94
CA LYS A 38 -3.61 13.40 -11.58
C LYS A 38 -3.97 14.81 -12.03
N ILE A 39 -3.25 15.80 -11.50
CA ILE A 39 -3.51 17.21 -11.76
C ILE A 39 -3.28 17.50 -13.25
N GLY A 40 -4.20 18.26 -13.84
CA GLY A 40 -4.08 18.75 -15.21
C GLY A 40 -4.60 17.80 -16.29
N LEU A 41 -5.11 16.61 -15.95
CA LEU A 41 -5.85 15.77 -16.89
C LEU A 41 -7.28 16.29 -17.12
N ALA A 42 -7.89 15.89 -18.24
CA ALA A 42 -9.20 16.41 -18.66
C ALA A 42 -10.29 16.21 -17.60
N HIS A 43 -10.38 15.01 -17.01
CA HIS A 43 -11.36 14.73 -15.96
C HIS A 43 -11.05 15.48 -14.66
N HIS A 44 -9.78 15.58 -14.24
CA HIS A 44 -9.42 16.44 -13.11
C HIS A 44 -9.84 17.90 -13.35
N ARG A 45 -9.65 18.45 -14.55
CA ARG A 45 -10.10 19.82 -14.88
C ARG A 45 -11.62 19.95 -14.85
N ALA A 46 -12.35 18.95 -15.32
CA ALA A 46 -13.81 18.97 -15.39
C ALA A 46 -14.50 18.74 -14.03
N TYR A 47 -13.95 17.85 -13.19
CA TYR A 47 -14.64 17.34 -12.00
C TYR A 47 -13.83 17.49 -10.69
N GLY A 48 -12.56 17.93 -10.76
CA GLY A 48 -11.65 17.94 -9.62
C GLY A 48 -11.37 16.55 -9.05
N PHE A 49 -10.74 16.51 -7.86
CA PHE A 49 -10.51 15.26 -7.13
C PHE A 49 -11.81 14.54 -6.76
N VAL A 50 -11.76 13.20 -6.79
CA VAL A 50 -12.89 12.35 -6.36
C VAL A 50 -13.21 12.57 -4.88
N LEU A 51 -12.18 12.63 -4.03
CA LEU A 51 -12.30 12.85 -2.59
C LEU A 51 -11.79 14.25 -2.24
N GLN A 52 -12.52 14.95 -1.38
CA GLN A 52 -12.17 16.31 -0.93
C GLN A 52 -11.66 16.26 0.52
N SER A 53 -10.44 16.75 0.75
CA SER A 53 -9.86 16.86 2.10
C SER A 53 -10.80 17.59 3.06
N GLY A 54 -10.96 17.04 4.26
CA GLY A 54 -11.86 17.57 5.29
C GLY A 54 -13.34 17.22 5.10
N ALA A 55 -13.73 16.63 3.97
CA ALA A 55 -15.11 16.22 3.73
C ALA A 55 -15.40 14.82 4.29
N ARG A 56 -16.62 14.63 4.80
CA ARG A 56 -17.13 13.29 5.11
C ARG A 56 -17.74 12.66 3.86
N THR A 57 -17.28 11.46 3.51
CA THR A 57 -17.71 10.71 2.34
C THR A 57 -18.28 9.35 2.75
N ARG A 58 -19.33 8.91 2.06
CA ARG A 58 -19.99 7.62 2.27
C ARG A 58 -19.95 6.80 0.99
N LEU A 59 -19.57 5.53 1.10
CA LEU A 59 -19.71 4.53 0.03
C LEU A 59 -21.04 3.81 0.18
N LEU A 60 -21.79 3.73 -0.93
CA LEU A 60 -23.08 3.07 -1.00
C LEU A 60 -23.07 1.88 -1.95
N LEU A 61 -23.68 0.78 -1.51
CA LEU A 61 -24.09 -0.35 -2.32
C LEU A 61 -25.62 -0.34 -2.43
N GLY A 62 -26.15 -0.06 -3.61
CA GLY A 62 -27.55 0.36 -3.73
C GLY A 62 -27.78 1.62 -2.91
N ASP A 63 -28.70 1.57 -1.95
CA ASP A 63 -29.02 2.65 -1.02
C ASP A 63 -28.42 2.46 0.39
N GLU A 64 -27.76 1.32 0.63
CA GLU A 64 -27.12 1.01 1.91
C GLU A 64 -25.74 1.67 2.02
N VAL A 65 -25.46 2.29 3.17
CA VAL A 65 -24.13 2.83 3.48
C VAL A 65 -23.26 1.72 4.03
N VAL A 66 -22.31 1.26 3.22
CA VAL A 66 -21.39 0.17 3.60
C VAL A 66 -20.10 0.68 4.26
N LYS A 67 -19.72 1.94 4.01
CA LYS A 67 -18.55 2.56 4.65
C LYS A 67 -18.68 4.08 4.69
N SER A 68 -18.16 4.69 5.76
CA SER A 68 -18.12 6.15 5.94
C SER A 68 -16.75 6.56 6.47
N TRP A 69 -16.18 7.65 5.94
CA TRP A 69 -14.90 8.18 6.41
C TRP A 69 -14.83 9.70 6.31
N LEU A 70 -13.97 10.30 7.14
CA LEU A 70 -13.50 11.67 6.97
C LEU A 70 -12.25 11.61 6.08
N VAL A 71 -12.25 12.32 4.96
CA VAL A 71 -11.12 12.37 4.05
C VAL A 71 -10.03 13.24 4.69
N SER A 72 -8.86 12.65 4.97
CA SER A 72 -7.70 13.40 5.44
C SER A 72 -7.11 14.27 4.34
N ARG A 73 -6.25 15.21 4.70
CA ARG A 73 -5.42 15.92 3.73
C ARG A 73 -4.54 14.91 3.01
N GLY A 74 -4.62 14.88 1.68
CA GLY A 74 -3.71 14.10 0.85
C GLY A 74 -2.29 14.68 0.92
N GLY A 75 -1.30 13.80 0.97
CA GLY A 75 0.10 14.14 0.75
C GLY A 75 0.64 13.27 -0.38
N CYS A 76 1.64 13.76 -1.10
CA CYS A 76 2.41 12.98 -2.06
C CYS A 76 3.73 12.66 -1.36
N THR A 77 3.71 11.67 -0.48
CA THR A 77 4.88 11.30 0.34
C THR A 77 5.29 9.91 -0.07
N PRO A 78 6.39 9.78 -0.82
CA PRO A 78 6.91 8.48 -1.21
C PRO A 78 7.04 7.53 -0.04
N LEU A 79 6.91 6.23 -0.32
CA LEU A 79 7.24 5.22 0.65
C LEU A 79 8.72 5.35 1.02
N ASP A 80 8.99 5.39 2.32
CA ASP A 80 10.35 5.43 2.87
C ASP A 80 10.53 4.26 3.86
N PRO A 81 11.17 3.16 3.44
CA PRO A 81 11.47 2.04 4.32
C PRO A 81 12.30 2.41 5.55
N ALA A 82 13.04 3.53 5.54
CA ALA A 82 13.78 4.00 6.72
C ALA A 82 12.85 4.47 7.85
N GLN A 83 11.59 4.82 7.55
CA GLN A 83 10.58 5.17 8.55
C GLN A 83 9.85 3.95 9.13
N TRP A 84 10.10 2.75 8.59
CA TRP A 84 9.40 1.54 9.04
C TRP A 84 10.00 1.00 10.34
N ARG A 85 9.12 0.51 11.21
CA ARG A 85 9.52 -0.11 12.48
C ARG A 85 9.51 -1.62 12.30
N ILE A 86 10.70 -2.22 12.25
CA ILE A 86 10.89 -3.66 12.13
C ILE A 86 11.12 -4.24 13.53
N ALA A 87 10.24 -5.16 13.95
CA ALA A 87 10.36 -5.83 15.24
C ALA A 87 11.61 -6.72 15.28
N THR A 88 12.26 -6.77 16.45
CA THR A 88 13.36 -7.70 16.70
C THR A 88 12.86 -9.14 16.70
N VAL A 89 13.63 -10.04 16.07
CA VAL A 89 13.43 -11.49 16.12
C VAL A 89 14.70 -12.17 16.63
N TYR A 90 14.60 -13.43 17.05
CA TYR A 90 15.72 -14.16 17.63
C TYR A 90 16.22 -15.27 16.70
N ALA A 91 17.52 -15.34 16.49
CA ALA A 91 18.19 -16.39 15.73
C ALA A 91 17.84 -17.77 16.32
N GLY A 92 17.65 -18.77 15.45
CA GLY A 92 17.24 -20.11 15.88
C GLY A 92 15.74 -20.27 16.14
N THR A 93 14.98 -19.19 16.29
CA THR A 93 13.52 -19.23 16.51
C THR A 93 12.76 -19.14 15.19
N ARG A 94 11.44 -19.36 15.26
CA ARG A 94 10.49 -19.11 14.17
C ARG A 94 9.51 -17.98 14.52
N ASP A 95 9.96 -17.06 15.37
CA ASP A 95 9.12 -15.96 15.84
C ASP A 95 8.60 -15.14 14.65
N PRO A 96 7.34 -14.68 14.68
CA PRO A 96 6.79 -13.88 13.61
C PRO A 96 7.56 -12.56 13.50
N LEU A 97 8.03 -12.23 12.29
CA LEU A 97 8.52 -10.90 11.97
C LEU A 97 7.33 -9.95 11.80
N VAL A 98 7.40 -8.77 12.42
CA VAL A 98 6.40 -7.71 12.23
C VAL A 98 7.09 -6.46 11.70
N VAL A 99 6.67 -6.00 10.53
CA VAL A 99 7.08 -4.72 9.93
C VAL A 99 5.89 -3.76 10.03
N ARG A 100 6.05 -2.65 10.73
CA ARG A 100 5.03 -1.59 10.82
C ARG A 100 5.41 -0.42 9.94
N PHE A 101 4.49 -0.04 9.06
CA PHE A 101 4.65 1.06 8.12
C PHE A 101 4.20 2.39 8.75
N ASN A 102 4.75 3.48 8.26
CA ASN A 102 4.35 4.85 8.62
C ASN A 102 3.06 5.31 7.89
N GLY A 103 2.63 4.57 6.87
CA GLY A 103 1.38 4.74 6.12
C GLY A 103 0.84 3.38 5.66
N PRO A 104 -0.41 3.29 5.18
CA PRO A 104 -0.88 2.06 4.53
C PRO A 104 -0.11 1.82 3.23
N ILE A 105 0.13 0.56 2.87
CA ILE A 105 0.56 0.17 1.52
C ILE A 105 -0.63 -0.37 0.72
N ASP A 106 -0.48 -0.57 -0.59
CA ASP A 106 -1.52 -1.22 -1.38
C ASP A 106 -1.78 -2.66 -0.86
N ALA A 107 -3.06 -3.01 -0.70
CA ALA A 107 -3.49 -4.33 -0.21
C ALA A 107 -3.08 -5.48 -1.13
N LEU A 108 -2.99 -5.23 -2.43
CA LEU A 108 -2.53 -6.18 -3.44
C LEU A 108 -1.00 -6.32 -3.44
N ALA A 109 -0.28 -5.36 -2.86
CA ALA A 109 1.17 -5.31 -2.88
C ALA A 109 1.86 -6.20 -1.82
N SER A 110 1.11 -7.04 -1.10
CA SER A 110 1.69 -7.96 -0.10
C SER A 110 2.79 -8.88 -0.66
N GLU A 111 2.73 -9.21 -1.95
CA GLU A 111 3.71 -10.03 -2.66
C GLU A 111 5.03 -9.30 -2.99
N TYR A 112 5.03 -7.97 -2.90
CA TYR A 112 6.21 -7.12 -3.10
C TYR A 112 7.12 -7.05 -1.87
N LEU A 113 6.76 -7.75 -0.79
CA LEU A 113 7.58 -7.94 0.38
C LEU A 113 8.02 -9.40 0.52
N ALA A 114 9.30 -9.60 0.82
CA ALA A 114 9.86 -10.91 1.11
C ALA A 114 10.97 -10.79 2.14
N VAL A 115 11.38 -11.93 2.70
CA VAL A 115 12.64 -12.00 3.44
C VAL A 115 13.69 -12.70 2.59
N ALA A 116 14.85 -12.06 2.42
CA ALA A 116 16.04 -12.65 1.84
C ALA A 116 16.95 -13.18 2.94
N LEU A 117 17.38 -14.43 2.80
CA LEU A 117 18.37 -15.07 3.67
C LEU A 117 19.79 -14.60 3.33
N PRO A 118 20.79 -14.87 4.19
CA PRO A 118 22.17 -14.43 3.97
C PRO A 118 22.81 -14.93 2.67
N ASP A 119 22.38 -16.10 2.18
CA ASP A 119 22.80 -16.69 0.91
C ASP A 119 22.04 -16.13 -0.31
N GLY A 120 21.16 -15.15 -0.10
CA GLY A 120 20.32 -14.55 -1.15
C GLY A 120 19.05 -15.33 -1.45
N ALA A 121 18.83 -16.51 -0.86
CA ALA A 121 17.60 -17.26 -1.08
C ALA A 121 16.39 -16.57 -0.43
N ARG A 122 15.22 -16.68 -1.06
CA ARG A 122 13.95 -16.25 -0.44
C ARG A 122 13.61 -17.17 0.72
N ALA A 123 13.39 -16.62 1.90
CA ALA A 123 12.87 -17.37 3.03
C ALA A 123 11.45 -17.87 2.74
N ARG A 124 11.19 -19.15 2.95
CA ARG A 124 9.83 -19.72 2.94
C ARG A 124 9.09 -19.29 4.21
N GLY A 125 7.80 -19.02 4.09
CA GLY A 125 6.97 -18.61 5.21
C GLY A 125 5.60 -18.13 4.75
N SER A 126 4.80 -17.64 5.70
CA SER A 126 3.45 -17.15 5.47
C SER A 126 3.40 -15.62 5.65
N PRO A 127 3.42 -14.84 4.56
CA PRO A 127 3.23 -13.39 4.62
C PRO A 127 1.75 -13.04 4.76
N GLN A 128 1.45 -12.02 5.56
CA GLN A 128 0.10 -11.48 5.73
C GLN A 128 0.17 -9.96 5.94
N LEU A 129 -0.75 -9.22 5.32
CA LEU A 129 -1.01 -7.83 5.69
C LEU A 129 -2.07 -7.78 6.79
N ALA A 130 -1.82 -6.95 7.81
CA ALA A 130 -2.81 -6.65 8.82
C ALA A 130 -3.88 -5.70 8.27
N VAL A 131 -5.05 -5.68 8.92
CA VAL A 131 -6.16 -4.78 8.57
C VAL A 131 -5.70 -3.32 8.49
N GLY A 132 -6.06 -2.64 7.40
CA GLY A 132 -5.65 -1.28 7.11
C GLY A 132 -4.24 -1.18 6.54
N GLU A 133 -3.63 -2.31 6.17
CA GLU A 133 -2.42 -2.43 5.37
C GLU A 133 -1.22 -1.65 5.95
N ARG A 134 -1.23 -1.44 7.28
CA ARG A 134 -0.21 -0.68 8.03
C ARG A 134 0.84 -1.55 8.70
N ALA A 135 0.67 -2.87 8.62
CA ALA A 135 1.67 -3.80 9.09
C ALA A 135 1.69 -5.04 8.20
N TRP A 136 2.88 -5.60 8.04
CA TRP A 136 3.11 -6.88 7.40
C TRP A 136 3.74 -7.83 8.40
N THR A 137 3.16 -9.03 8.50
CA THR A 137 3.64 -10.10 9.35
C THR A 137 4.14 -11.26 8.50
N PHE A 138 5.25 -11.86 8.92
CA PHE A 138 5.81 -13.02 8.24
C PHE A 138 6.20 -14.08 9.26
N VAL A 139 5.52 -15.23 9.19
CA VAL A 139 5.86 -16.41 9.99
C VAL A 139 6.81 -17.28 9.16
N PRO A 140 8.09 -17.43 9.55
CA PRO A 140 9.06 -18.16 8.75
C PRO A 140 8.84 -19.68 8.86
N ALA A 141 9.00 -20.38 7.74
CA ALA A 141 8.98 -21.84 7.71
C ALA A 141 10.30 -22.46 8.22
N GLY A 142 11.36 -21.69 8.42
CA GLY A 142 12.62 -22.14 9.00
C GLY A 142 13.09 -21.19 10.09
N ALA A 143 14.10 -21.60 10.85
CA ALA A 143 14.66 -20.74 11.89
C ALA A 143 15.33 -19.48 11.33
N TRP A 144 15.25 -18.38 12.07
CA TRP A 144 15.92 -17.13 11.70
C TRP A 144 17.44 -17.31 11.64
N ARG A 145 18.03 -16.85 10.53
CA ARG A 145 19.47 -16.78 10.32
C ARG A 145 19.94 -15.34 10.40
N ARG A 146 21.01 -15.09 11.15
CA ARG A 146 21.66 -13.78 11.20
C ARG A 146 22.05 -13.31 9.80
N GLY A 147 21.83 -12.04 9.50
CA GLY A 147 22.09 -11.47 8.16
C GLY A 147 20.91 -11.56 7.18
N ALA A 148 19.76 -12.11 7.60
CA ALA A 148 18.55 -11.99 6.81
C ALA A 148 18.10 -10.51 6.69
N ARG A 149 17.47 -10.18 5.57
CA ARG A 149 17.07 -8.81 5.19
C ARG A 149 15.63 -8.82 4.69
N LEU A 150 14.87 -7.78 5.02
CA LEU A 150 13.62 -7.49 4.32
C LEU A 150 13.97 -7.08 2.89
N ALA A 151 13.42 -7.79 1.91
CA ALA A 151 13.53 -7.46 0.50
C ALA A 151 12.24 -6.78 0.04
N ILE A 152 12.38 -5.61 -0.56
CA ILE A 152 11.27 -4.76 -0.97
C ILE A 152 11.36 -4.58 -2.48
N HIS A 153 10.36 -5.10 -3.18
CA HIS A 153 10.28 -4.98 -4.64
C HIS A 153 10.08 -3.50 -5.03
N PRO A 154 10.73 -3.01 -6.09
CA PRO A 154 10.67 -1.60 -6.47
C PRO A 154 9.28 -1.09 -6.83
N ARG A 155 8.35 -1.97 -7.22
CA ARG A 155 6.94 -1.64 -7.51
C ARG A 155 6.04 -1.62 -6.29
N LEU A 156 6.59 -1.69 -5.07
CA LEU A 156 5.79 -1.49 -3.88
C LEU A 156 5.26 -0.05 -3.88
N GLU A 157 3.94 0.10 -3.80
CA GLU A 157 3.25 1.37 -3.78
C GLU A 157 2.26 1.46 -2.61
N ASP A 158 1.84 2.68 -2.30
CA ASP A 158 0.72 2.96 -1.41
C ASP A 158 -0.62 3.03 -2.20
N PRO A 159 -1.78 3.13 -1.52
CA PRO A 159 -3.07 3.22 -2.21
C PRO A 159 -3.27 4.48 -3.08
N CYS A 160 -2.37 5.47 -3.00
CA CYS A 160 -2.36 6.67 -3.83
C CYS A 160 -1.42 6.53 -5.04
N GLY A 161 -0.67 5.42 -5.17
CA GLY A 161 0.32 5.19 -6.22
C GLY A 161 1.69 5.81 -5.93
N ASP A 162 1.96 6.22 -4.68
CA ASP A 162 3.30 6.65 -4.27
C ASP A 162 4.19 5.42 -4.10
N GLU A 163 5.34 5.39 -4.79
CA GLU A 163 6.31 4.31 -4.75
C GLU A 163 7.47 4.63 -3.78
N ILE A 164 8.44 3.73 -3.68
CA ILE A 164 9.66 3.97 -2.89
C ILE A 164 10.48 5.10 -3.51
N GLY A 165 10.62 6.21 -2.77
CA GLY A 165 11.41 7.37 -3.19
C GLY A 165 10.85 8.17 -4.36
N GLU A 166 9.68 7.81 -4.91
CA GLU A 166 9.04 8.50 -6.02
C GLU A 166 7.54 8.74 -5.75
N PRO A 167 7.08 10.00 -5.77
CA PRO A 167 5.66 10.30 -5.61
C PRO A 167 4.90 10.07 -6.92
N PHE A 168 3.63 9.72 -6.81
CA PHE A 168 2.69 9.62 -7.93
C PHE A 168 2.60 10.94 -8.71
N GLU A 169 2.48 12.05 -7.98
CA GLU A 169 2.51 13.41 -8.54
C GLU A 169 3.94 13.89 -8.72
N HIS A 170 4.35 14.05 -9.98
CA HIS A 170 5.64 14.59 -10.38
C HIS A 170 5.47 15.59 -11.53
N ALA A 171 6.40 16.53 -11.64
CA ALA A 171 6.40 17.50 -12.73
C ALA A 171 6.55 16.80 -14.10
N PRO A 172 5.87 17.28 -15.16
CA PRO A 172 6.06 16.77 -16.51
C PRO A 172 7.53 16.83 -16.94
N GLY A 173 8.04 15.79 -17.59
CA GLY A 173 9.40 15.76 -18.13
C GLY A 173 10.48 15.21 -17.18
N ARG A 174 10.12 14.79 -15.97
CA ARG A 174 10.98 13.90 -15.18
C ARG A 174 11.08 12.57 -15.93
N GLY A 175 12.26 12.24 -16.42
CA GLY A 175 12.49 11.02 -17.21
C GLY A 175 12.06 9.77 -16.44
N LEU A 176 11.62 8.73 -17.17
CA LEU A 176 11.37 7.40 -16.62
C LEU A 176 12.53 7.03 -15.69
N GLY A 177 12.24 6.84 -14.40
CA GLY A 177 13.24 6.55 -13.38
C GLY A 177 14.18 5.44 -13.81
N SER A 178 15.46 5.57 -13.43
CA SER A 178 16.49 4.54 -13.58
C SER A 178 15.96 3.15 -13.22
N ALA A 179 16.57 2.10 -13.78
CA ALA A 179 16.24 0.71 -13.46
C ALA A 179 16.10 0.53 -11.94
N ARG A 180 14.85 0.39 -11.48
CA ARG A 180 14.54 0.36 -10.05
C ARG A 180 14.96 -0.99 -9.50
N THR A 181 15.80 -0.99 -8.48
CA THR A 181 16.35 -2.20 -7.88
C THR A 181 15.60 -2.57 -6.60
N THR A 182 15.68 -3.85 -6.22
CA THR A 182 15.13 -4.31 -4.94
C THR A 182 15.85 -3.61 -3.79
N THR A 183 15.09 -3.00 -2.88
CA THR A 183 15.64 -2.41 -1.66
C THR A 183 15.78 -3.48 -0.60
N PHE A 184 16.91 -3.51 0.11
CA PHE A 184 17.14 -4.44 1.22
C PHE A 184 17.30 -3.68 2.54
N VAL A 185 16.48 -4.04 3.53
CA VAL A 185 16.58 -3.49 4.89
C VAL A 185 17.06 -4.60 5.84
N PRO A 186 18.16 -4.41 6.59
CA PRO A 186 18.62 -5.39 7.57
C PRO A 186 17.55 -5.71 8.62
N LEU A 187 17.36 -7.00 8.91
CA LEU A 187 16.49 -7.40 10.01
C LEU A 187 17.23 -7.30 11.35
N PRO A 188 16.62 -6.75 12.41
CA PRO A 188 17.18 -6.76 13.75
C PRO A 188 17.06 -8.18 14.35
N ILE A 189 18.09 -9.02 14.14
CA ILE A 189 18.13 -10.40 14.63
C ILE A 189 19.12 -10.52 15.80
N ARG A 190 18.61 -10.88 16.98
CA ARG A 190 19.40 -11.13 18.19
C ARG A 190 19.61 -12.62 18.45
N THR A 191 20.57 -12.97 19.29
CA THR A 191 20.63 -14.31 19.90
C THR A 191 19.72 -14.31 21.13
N ALA A 192 19.09 -15.44 21.43
CA ALA A 192 18.54 -15.64 22.77
C ALA A 192 19.75 -15.87 23.69
N ASP A 193 19.85 -15.10 24.76
CA ASP A 193 20.88 -15.25 25.80
C ASP A 193 20.60 -16.49 26.65
#